data_AF-A0A7S0VYR3-F1
#
_entry.id   AF-A0A7S0VYR3-F1
#
_cell.length_a   1.000
_cell.length_b   1.000
_cell.length_c   1.000
_cell.angle_alpha   90.00
_cell.angle_beta   90.00
_cell.angle_gamma   90.00
#
_symmetry.space_group_name_H-M   'P 1'
#
loop_
_entity.id
_entity.type
_entity.pdbx_description
1 polymer ?
#
loop_
_entity_poly.entity_id
_entity_poly.type
_entity_poly.pdbx_seq_one_letter_code
_entity_poly.pdbx_strand_id
1 'polypeptide(L)'
;EGGFTRPGAAACSDFGGGITFEQEVEDIVRRGVEEDVKPDNIAMEVNGRKFAHDRTFGQCAQVILVSMLRTMPSVATRKEAFSSAQKLIKKWRPLLGKFARSLDDQTGALVALEAFVVEEAWAKHKLMMPIAKTLYDEDVVEEEAVLKWAADAEDRGQKALVKECQTLLDYLQQDSEDEEDSEDDDE
;
A
#
# COMPACT_ATOMS: atom_id res chain seq x y z
N GLU A 1 24.26 -58.07 -0.67
CA GLU A 1 23.22 -57.17 -0.11
C GLU A 1 23.94 -55.92 0.36
N GLY A 2 24.07 -54.85 -0.42
CA GLY A 2 22.97 -54.04 -0.96
C GLY A 2 22.91 -52.69 -0.20
N GLY A 3 24.05 -52.05 0.06
CA GLY A 3 24.12 -50.75 0.74
C GLY A 3 24.07 -49.61 -0.28
N PHE A 4 22.88 -49.05 -0.48
CA PHE A 4 22.67 -47.89 -1.34
C PHE A 4 22.94 -46.61 -0.54
N THR A 5 24.17 -46.10 -0.61
CA THR A 5 24.47 -44.71 -0.28
C THR A 5 23.91 -43.83 -1.38
N ARG A 6 22.86 -43.03 -1.07
CA ARG A 6 22.41 -41.99 -1.99
C ARG A 6 23.45 -40.87 -2.04
N PRO A 7 23.87 -40.43 -3.24
CA PRO A 7 24.71 -39.26 -3.40
C PRO A 7 23.96 -38.01 -2.92
N GLY A 8 24.73 -37.04 -2.42
CA GLY A 8 24.24 -35.76 -1.96
C GLY A 8 23.20 -35.17 -2.90
N ALA A 9 22.03 -34.85 -2.34
CA ALA A 9 21.17 -33.86 -2.93
C ALA A 9 21.99 -32.58 -2.96
N ALA A 10 22.55 -32.27 -4.13
CA ALA A 10 22.99 -30.93 -4.44
C ALA A 10 21.85 -30.02 -4.01
N ALA A 11 22.12 -29.17 -3.01
CA ALA A 11 21.38 -27.94 -2.88
C ALA A 11 21.55 -27.27 -4.25
N CYS A 12 20.52 -27.36 -5.10
CA CYS A 12 20.32 -26.38 -6.14
C CYS A 12 20.08 -25.07 -5.37
N SER A 13 21.18 -24.44 -4.97
CA SER A 13 21.23 -23.02 -4.69
C SER A 13 20.90 -22.35 -6.01
N ASP A 14 19.61 -22.15 -6.24
CA ASP A 14 19.07 -21.39 -7.35
C ASP A 14 19.49 -19.93 -7.15
N PHE A 15 20.74 -19.61 -7.52
CA PHE A 15 21.16 -18.26 -7.85
C PHE A 15 20.69 -17.93 -9.28
N GLY A 16 19.41 -18.19 -9.56
CA GLY A 16 18.72 -17.77 -10.77
C GLY A 16 18.32 -16.31 -10.61
N GLY A 17 19.11 -15.40 -11.19
CA GLY A 17 18.84 -13.97 -11.25
C GLY A 17 17.64 -13.63 -12.15
N GLY A 18 16.45 -14.13 -11.80
CA GLY A 18 15.18 -13.70 -12.38
C GLY A 18 14.65 -12.45 -11.68
N ILE A 19 13.93 -11.61 -12.42
CA ILE A 19 13.23 -10.44 -11.88
C ILE A 19 12.05 -10.94 -11.03
N THR A 20 11.92 -10.49 -9.78
CA THR A 20 10.79 -10.90 -8.92
C THR A 20 9.48 -10.25 -9.37
N PHE A 21 8.34 -10.80 -8.95
CA PHE A 21 7.03 -10.19 -9.20
C PHE A 21 7.00 -8.71 -8.78
N GLU A 22 7.54 -8.40 -7.60
CA GLU A 22 7.56 -7.05 -7.04
C GLU A 22 8.39 -6.11 -7.92
N GLN A 23 9.56 -6.57 -8.41
CA GLN A 23 10.40 -5.80 -9.32
C GLN A 23 9.72 -5.58 -10.68
N GLU A 24 9.03 -6.59 -11.24
CA GLU A 24 8.29 -6.43 -12.49
C GLU A 24 7.15 -5.41 -12.37
N VAL A 25 6.38 -5.47 -11.29
CA VAL A 25 5.30 -4.51 -11.04
C VAL A 25 5.85 -3.12 -10.73
N GLU A 26 6.94 -3.01 -9.99
CA GLU A 26 7.61 -1.75 -9.73
C GLU A 26 8.07 -1.08 -11.02
N ASP A 27 8.69 -1.83 -11.92
CA ASP A 27 9.14 -1.33 -13.22
C ASP A 27 7.98 -0.84 -14.09
N ILE A 28 6.87 -1.60 -14.12
CA ILE A 28 5.65 -1.21 -14.84
C ILE A 28 5.07 0.09 -14.29
N VAL A 29 4.92 0.19 -12.96
CA VAL A 29 4.31 1.36 -12.30
C VAL A 29 5.20 2.58 -12.41
N ARG A 30 6.51 2.45 -12.16
CA ARG A 30 7.49 3.54 -12.30
C ARG A 30 7.50 4.09 -13.71
N ARG A 31 7.59 3.21 -14.73
CA ARG A 31 7.47 3.61 -16.13
C ARG A 31 6.15 4.32 -16.40
N GLY A 32 5.05 3.79 -15.86
CA GLY A 32 3.73 4.41 -15.98
C GLY A 32 3.71 5.86 -15.48
N VAL A 33 4.34 6.13 -14.33
CA VAL A 33 4.45 7.47 -13.77
C VAL A 33 5.36 8.37 -14.60
N GLU A 34 6.55 7.89 -14.97
CA GLU A 34 7.58 8.66 -15.69
C GLU A 34 7.17 9.02 -17.12
N GLU A 35 6.51 8.10 -17.82
CA GLU A 35 6.07 8.28 -19.22
C GLU A 35 4.62 8.79 -19.34
N ASP A 36 3.95 9.08 -18.22
CA ASP A 36 2.54 9.50 -18.16
C ASP A 36 1.58 8.54 -18.89
N VAL A 37 1.77 7.23 -18.69
CA VAL A 37 0.92 6.19 -19.27
C VAL A 37 -0.43 6.18 -18.56
N LYS A 38 -1.51 5.97 -19.31
CA LYS A 38 -2.87 5.89 -18.75
C LYS A 38 -2.96 4.79 -17.67
N PRO A 39 -3.59 5.07 -16.50
CA PRO A 39 -3.80 4.08 -15.44
C PRO A 39 -4.43 2.77 -15.90
N ASP A 40 -5.33 2.80 -16.88
CA ASP A 40 -5.96 1.60 -17.44
C ASP A 40 -4.95 0.67 -18.15
N ASN A 41 -3.99 1.23 -18.87
CA ASN A 41 -2.97 0.43 -19.55
C ASN A 41 -2.02 -0.20 -18.53
N ILE A 42 -1.63 0.55 -17.50
CA ILE A 42 -0.83 0.03 -16.39
C ILE A 42 -1.58 -1.10 -15.66
N ALA A 43 -2.88 -0.93 -15.43
CA ALA A 43 -3.70 -1.97 -14.82
C ALA A 43 -3.75 -3.27 -15.65
N MET A 44 -3.73 -3.18 -16.98
CA MET A 44 -3.68 -4.35 -17.86
C MET A 44 -2.34 -5.09 -17.72
N GLU A 45 -1.24 -4.37 -17.71
CA GLU A 45 0.11 -4.94 -17.57
C GLU A 45 0.30 -5.60 -16.19
N VAL A 46 -0.09 -4.92 -15.11
CA VAL A 46 -0.03 -5.48 -13.75
C VAL A 46 -0.93 -6.71 -13.62
N ASN A 47 -2.12 -6.71 -14.24
CA ASN A 47 -2.97 -7.90 -14.24
C ASN A 47 -2.30 -9.10 -14.92
N GLY A 48 -1.56 -8.87 -16.00
CA GLY A 48 -0.75 -9.91 -16.65
C GLY A 48 0.26 -10.53 -15.69
N ARG A 49 0.97 -9.71 -14.91
CA ARG A 49 1.91 -10.20 -13.88
C ARG A 49 1.21 -10.90 -12.72
N LYS A 50 0.09 -10.34 -12.25
CA LYS A 50 -0.74 -10.94 -11.21
C LYS A 50 -1.09 -12.39 -11.53
N PHE A 51 -1.56 -12.66 -12.76
CA PHE A 51 -1.93 -14.00 -13.18
C PHE A 51 -0.72 -14.91 -13.44
N ALA A 52 0.38 -14.36 -13.99
CA ALA A 52 1.60 -15.13 -14.22
C ALA A 52 2.26 -15.64 -12.93
N HIS A 53 2.12 -14.89 -11.83
CA HIS A 53 2.72 -15.20 -10.53
C HIS A 53 1.71 -15.67 -9.47
N ASP A 54 0.45 -15.91 -9.84
CA ASP A 54 -0.65 -16.29 -8.92
C ASP A 54 -0.76 -15.39 -7.68
N ARG A 55 -0.74 -14.07 -7.91
CA ARG A 55 -0.80 -13.04 -6.86
C ARG A 55 -2.23 -12.52 -6.65
N THR A 56 -2.49 -12.00 -5.46
CA THR A 56 -3.77 -11.37 -5.12
C THR A 56 -3.83 -9.91 -5.55
N PHE A 57 -5.04 -9.33 -5.52
CA PHE A 57 -5.22 -7.90 -5.76
C PHE A 57 -4.55 -7.05 -4.68
N GLY A 58 -4.71 -7.40 -3.40
CA GLY A 58 -4.01 -6.74 -2.29
C GLY A 58 -2.49 -6.77 -2.43
N GLN A 59 -1.89 -7.89 -2.86
CA GLN A 59 -0.44 -7.93 -3.13
C GLN A 59 -0.04 -6.96 -4.25
N CYS A 60 -0.85 -6.82 -5.28
CA CYS A 60 -0.61 -5.81 -6.32
C CYS A 60 -0.80 -4.40 -5.77
N ALA A 61 -1.84 -4.13 -4.98
CA ALA A 61 -2.14 -2.81 -4.42
C ALA A 61 -0.98 -2.29 -3.55
N GLN A 62 -0.41 -3.17 -2.72
CA GLN A 62 0.76 -2.87 -1.89
C GLN A 62 1.96 -2.43 -2.73
N VAL A 63 2.31 -3.19 -3.76
CA VAL A 63 3.45 -2.85 -4.64
C VAL A 63 3.15 -1.59 -5.44
N ILE A 64 1.95 -1.46 -6.03
CA ILE A 64 1.54 -0.28 -6.80
C ILE A 64 1.69 1.00 -5.98
N LEU A 65 1.12 1.04 -4.77
CA LEU A 65 1.14 2.23 -3.92
C LEU A 65 2.57 2.66 -3.63
N VAL A 66 3.41 1.73 -3.18
CA VAL A 66 4.79 2.03 -2.77
C VAL A 66 5.66 2.39 -3.98
N SER A 67 5.58 1.63 -5.07
CA SER A 67 6.35 1.91 -6.30
C SER A 67 5.99 3.28 -6.89
N MET A 68 4.71 3.65 -6.86
CA MET A 68 4.27 4.99 -7.26
C MET A 68 4.83 6.07 -6.33
N LEU A 69 4.74 5.91 -5.01
CA LEU A 69 5.25 6.90 -4.07
C LEU A 69 6.78 7.06 -4.14
N ARG A 70 7.51 5.99 -4.46
CA ARG A 70 8.98 6.05 -4.65
C ARG A 70 9.42 6.87 -5.86
N THR A 71 8.53 7.20 -6.79
CA THR A 71 8.86 8.13 -7.90
C THR A 71 8.85 9.59 -7.46
N MET A 72 8.49 9.89 -6.21
CA MET A 72 8.54 11.24 -5.67
C MET A 72 9.97 11.79 -5.70
N PRO A 73 10.16 13.07 -6.04
CA PRO A 73 11.47 13.68 -5.92
C PRO A 73 11.87 13.79 -4.44
N SER A 74 13.17 13.63 -4.17
CA SER A 74 13.72 13.99 -2.86
C SER A 74 13.60 15.49 -2.64
N VAL A 75 13.04 15.90 -1.51
CA VAL A 75 12.71 17.29 -1.21
C VAL A 75 13.13 17.67 0.22
N ALA A 76 13.27 18.97 0.45
CA ALA A 76 13.76 19.47 1.74
C ALA A 76 12.66 19.45 2.81
N THR A 77 11.42 19.76 2.44
CA THR A 77 10.34 20.02 3.41
C THR A 77 9.24 18.97 3.39
N ARG A 78 8.60 18.78 4.54
CA ARG A 78 7.39 17.93 4.66
C ARG A 78 6.27 18.36 3.71
N LYS A 79 6.07 19.67 3.53
CA LYS A 79 5.02 20.23 2.67
C LYS A 79 5.21 19.83 1.22
N GLU A 80 6.43 19.89 0.71
CA GLU A 80 6.76 19.48 -0.67
C GLU A 80 6.63 17.97 -0.85
N ALA A 81 7.06 17.18 0.14
CA ALA A 81 6.96 15.73 0.10
C ALA A 81 5.50 15.30 0.05
N PHE A 82 4.68 15.85 0.96
CA PHE A 82 3.25 15.59 0.96
C PHE A 82 2.55 16.06 -0.32
N SER A 83 2.87 17.27 -0.83
CA SER A 83 2.29 17.74 -2.08
C SER A 83 2.60 16.83 -3.27
N SER A 84 3.79 16.21 -3.29
CA SER A 84 4.18 15.25 -4.33
C SER A 84 3.39 13.94 -4.20
N ALA A 85 3.29 13.39 -2.98
CA ALA A 85 2.49 12.20 -2.70
C ALA A 85 1.02 12.40 -3.08
N GLN A 86 0.43 13.52 -2.65
CA GLN A 86 -0.97 13.85 -2.90
C GLN A 86 -1.27 13.96 -4.40
N LYS A 87 -0.40 14.59 -5.19
CA LYS A 87 -0.56 14.67 -6.65
C LYS A 87 -0.54 13.29 -7.30
N LEU A 88 0.36 12.41 -6.86
CA LEU A 88 0.43 11.04 -7.36
C LEU A 88 -0.84 10.27 -7.03
N ILE A 89 -1.28 10.28 -5.77
CA ILE A 89 -2.49 9.56 -5.32
C ILE A 89 -3.70 10.04 -6.11
N LYS A 90 -3.94 11.35 -6.22
CA LYS A 90 -5.08 11.89 -6.99
C LYS A 90 -5.05 11.49 -8.47
N LYS A 91 -3.87 11.45 -9.09
CA LYS A 91 -3.71 11.06 -10.49
C LYS A 91 -3.92 9.56 -10.70
N TRP A 92 -3.41 8.75 -9.79
CA TRP A 92 -3.34 7.30 -9.91
C TRP A 92 -4.40 6.56 -9.09
N ARG A 93 -5.33 7.27 -8.44
CA ARG A 93 -6.48 6.68 -7.75
C ARG A 93 -7.27 5.67 -8.61
N PRO A 94 -7.46 5.84 -9.94
CA PRO A 94 -8.18 4.84 -10.73
C PRO A 94 -7.43 3.52 -10.85
N LEU A 95 -6.09 3.54 -10.74
CA LEU A 95 -5.29 2.32 -10.66
C LEU A 95 -5.40 1.70 -9.26
N LEU A 96 -5.23 2.50 -8.21
CA LEU A 96 -5.30 2.02 -6.82
C LEU A 96 -6.65 1.35 -6.53
N GLY A 97 -7.78 1.99 -6.88
CA GLY A 97 -9.12 1.44 -6.67
C GLY A 97 -9.42 0.14 -7.45
N LYS A 98 -8.65 -0.18 -8.51
CA LYS A 98 -8.78 -1.48 -9.20
C LYS A 98 -8.14 -2.63 -8.44
N PHE A 99 -7.22 -2.35 -7.52
CA PHE A 99 -6.46 -3.37 -6.80
C PHE A 99 -6.71 -3.34 -5.28
N ALA A 100 -7.08 -2.20 -4.70
CA ALA A 100 -7.53 -2.08 -3.31
C ALA A 100 -9.06 -2.29 -3.21
N ARG A 101 -9.54 -3.52 -3.44
CA ARG A 101 -10.98 -3.77 -3.68
C ARG A 101 -11.76 -4.24 -2.46
N SER A 102 -11.07 -4.80 -1.48
CA SER A 102 -11.66 -5.27 -0.24
C SER A 102 -11.03 -4.54 0.93
N LEU A 103 -11.69 -4.61 2.09
CA LEU A 103 -11.16 -4.15 3.36
C LEU A 103 -9.72 -4.66 3.60
N ASP A 104 -9.46 -5.95 3.37
CA ASP A 104 -8.12 -6.53 3.56
C ASP A 104 -7.10 -6.02 2.52
N ASP A 105 -7.51 -5.78 1.28
CA ASP A 105 -6.63 -5.19 0.25
C ASP A 105 -6.24 -3.75 0.65
N GLN A 106 -7.21 -2.97 1.14
CA GLN A 106 -7.05 -1.59 1.58
C GLN A 106 -6.17 -1.50 2.85
N THR A 107 -6.46 -2.30 3.88
CA THR A 107 -5.62 -2.42 5.07
C THR A 107 -4.20 -2.87 4.69
N GLY A 108 -4.06 -3.82 3.77
CA GLY A 108 -2.78 -4.24 3.23
C GLY A 108 -1.99 -3.08 2.60
N ALA A 109 -2.66 -2.22 1.82
CA ALA A 109 -2.03 -1.03 1.25
C ALA A 109 -1.55 -0.04 2.34
N LEU A 110 -2.30 0.14 3.43
CA LEU A 110 -1.87 0.94 4.58
C LEU A 110 -0.68 0.32 5.31
N VAL A 111 -0.60 -1.00 5.42
CA VAL A 111 0.59 -1.70 5.94
C VAL A 111 1.81 -1.46 5.04
N ALA A 112 1.64 -1.52 3.71
CA ALA A 112 2.73 -1.23 2.78
C ALA A 112 3.19 0.25 2.87
N LEU A 113 2.27 1.17 3.16
CA LEU A 113 2.60 2.57 3.41
C LEU A 113 3.49 2.74 4.64
N GLU A 114 3.33 1.95 5.70
CA GLU A 114 4.23 1.96 6.87
C GLU A 114 5.69 1.76 6.43
N ALA A 115 5.94 0.76 5.59
CA ALA A 115 7.27 0.44 5.10
C ALA A 115 7.88 1.58 4.28
N PHE A 116 7.07 2.30 3.51
CA PHE A 116 7.51 3.46 2.73
C PHE A 116 7.87 4.66 3.63
N VAL A 117 6.99 5.03 4.56
CA VAL A 117 7.16 6.27 5.34
C VAL A 117 8.32 6.20 6.33
N VAL A 118 8.81 4.99 6.67
CA VAL A 118 9.97 4.79 7.53
C VAL A 118 11.29 4.66 6.77
N GLU A 119 11.28 4.62 5.44
CA GLU A 119 12.52 4.66 4.65
C GLU A 119 13.32 5.92 4.97
N GLU A 120 14.65 5.84 4.94
CA GLU A 120 15.55 6.94 5.32
C GLU A 120 15.23 8.26 4.59
N ALA A 121 14.84 8.17 3.31
CA ALA A 121 14.46 9.31 2.50
C ALA A 121 13.21 10.04 3.02
N TRP A 122 12.30 9.33 3.70
CA TRP A 122 10.95 9.81 4.03
C TRP A 122 10.68 9.95 5.53
N ALA A 123 11.40 9.22 6.38
CA ALA A 123 11.16 9.14 7.83
C ALA A 123 11.08 10.50 8.53
N LYS A 124 11.92 11.46 8.13
CA LYS A 124 11.92 12.82 8.71
C LYS A 124 10.65 13.61 8.43
N HIS A 125 9.88 13.24 7.41
CA HIS A 125 8.74 14.01 6.93
C HIS A 125 7.43 13.69 7.64
N LYS A 126 7.31 12.57 8.38
CA LYS A 126 6.06 12.20 9.08
C LYS A 126 4.85 12.25 8.13
N LEU A 127 4.86 11.33 7.17
CA LEU A 127 3.93 11.30 6.04
C LEU A 127 2.79 10.28 6.22
N MET A 128 2.76 9.49 7.29
CA MET A 128 1.77 8.43 7.47
C MET A 128 0.36 9.02 7.50
N MET A 129 0.12 9.94 8.43
CA MET A 129 -1.20 10.57 8.60
C MET A 129 -1.68 11.31 7.35
N PRO A 130 -0.91 12.24 6.75
CA PRO A 130 -1.41 13.00 5.61
C PRO A 130 -1.60 12.15 4.34
N ILE A 131 -0.81 11.08 4.15
CA ILE A 131 -1.02 10.15 3.04
C ILE A 131 -2.24 9.26 3.30
N ALA A 132 -2.37 8.67 4.50
CA ALA A 132 -3.54 7.87 4.87
C ALA A 132 -4.84 8.68 4.72
N LYS A 133 -4.85 9.93 5.20
CA LYS A 133 -5.98 10.85 5.00
C LYS A 133 -6.26 11.09 3.51
N THR A 134 -5.23 11.25 2.68
CA THR A 134 -5.44 11.45 1.23
C THR A 134 -6.01 10.20 0.55
N LEU A 135 -5.61 9.01 0.99
CA LEU A 135 -6.19 7.76 0.48
C LEU A 135 -7.67 7.64 0.87
N TYR A 136 -8.03 8.04 2.09
CA TYR A 136 -9.41 8.13 2.56
C TYR A 136 -10.22 9.18 1.77
N ASP A 137 -9.73 10.41 1.70
CA ASP A 137 -10.38 11.53 0.98
C ASP A 137 -10.59 11.27 -0.53
N GLU A 138 -9.88 10.30 -1.12
CA GLU A 138 -9.96 9.94 -2.54
C GLU A 138 -10.64 8.57 -2.77
N ASP A 139 -11.34 8.05 -1.77
CA ASP A 139 -12.09 6.78 -1.80
C ASP A 139 -11.22 5.58 -2.21
N VAL A 140 -9.93 5.61 -1.87
CA VAL A 140 -9.00 4.49 -2.10
C VAL A 140 -9.02 3.51 -0.94
N VAL A 141 -9.24 4.01 0.28
CA VAL A 141 -9.43 3.20 1.48
C VAL A 141 -10.65 3.73 2.25
N GLU A 142 -11.42 2.81 2.82
CA GLU A 142 -12.58 3.11 3.65
C GLU A 142 -12.16 3.39 5.10
N GLU A 143 -13.07 3.97 5.88
CA GLU A 143 -12.87 4.25 7.30
C GLU A 143 -12.44 2.98 8.05
N GLU A 144 -13.17 1.89 7.85
CA GLU A 144 -12.95 0.61 8.50
C GLU A 144 -11.55 0.07 8.20
N ALA A 145 -11.02 0.34 7.00
CA ALA A 145 -9.68 -0.09 6.62
C ALA A 145 -8.61 0.65 7.43
N VAL A 146 -8.81 1.95 7.67
CA VAL A 146 -7.91 2.81 8.46
C VAL A 146 -7.97 2.43 9.94
N LEU A 147 -9.17 2.23 10.49
CA LEU A 147 -9.36 1.81 11.88
C LEU A 147 -8.78 0.41 12.13
N LYS A 148 -9.06 -0.56 11.23
CA LYS A 148 -8.50 -1.90 11.29
C LYS A 148 -6.97 -1.88 11.22
N TRP A 149 -6.41 -1.11 10.27
CA TRP A 149 -4.96 -0.94 10.16
C TRP A 149 -4.34 -0.48 11.49
N ALA A 150 -4.94 0.55 12.12
CA ALA A 150 -4.44 1.14 13.35
C ALA A 150 -4.54 0.19 14.55
N ALA A 151 -5.64 -0.57 14.65
CA ALA A 151 -5.81 -1.59 15.69
C ALA A 151 -4.73 -2.68 15.59
N ASP A 152 -4.46 -3.18 14.39
CA ASP A 152 -3.47 -4.23 14.15
C ASP A 152 -2.01 -3.72 14.16
N ALA A 153 -1.82 -2.39 14.04
CA ALA A 153 -0.50 -1.77 13.94
C ALA A 153 0.33 -1.88 15.23
N GLU A 154 -0.34 -1.94 16.40
CA GLU A 154 0.36 -2.14 17.67
C GLU A 154 1.09 -3.49 17.73
N ASP A 155 0.46 -4.55 17.23
CA ASP A 155 1.03 -5.91 17.17
C ASP A 155 2.23 -5.98 16.22
N ARG A 156 2.26 -5.13 15.20
CA ARG A 156 3.40 -4.94 14.29
C ARG A 156 4.48 -4.00 14.83
N GLY A 157 4.32 -3.48 16.05
CA GLY A 157 5.28 -2.55 16.68
C GLY A 157 5.22 -1.11 16.15
N GLN A 158 4.13 -0.72 15.49
CA GLN A 158 3.99 0.56 14.78
C GLN A 158 3.30 1.65 15.60
N LYS A 159 3.38 1.58 16.95
CA LYS A 159 2.76 2.55 17.87
C LYS A 159 3.08 4.01 17.54
N ALA A 160 4.29 4.29 17.04
CA ALA A 160 4.69 5.63 16.65
C ALA A 160 3.92 6.16 15.43
N LEU A 161 3.65 5.30 14.44
CA LEU A 161 2.87 5.64 13.26
C LEU A 161 1.38 5.81 13.60
N VAL A 162 0.84 4.95 14.47
CA VAL A 162 -0.53 5.10 15.00
C VAL A 162 -0.68 6.45 15.70
N LYS A 163 0.27 6.80 16.56
CA LYS A 163 0.29 8.10 17.25
C LYS A 163 0.38 9.29 16.29
N GLU A 164 1.09 9.15 15.17
CA GLU A 164 1.11 10.17 14.12
C GLU A 164 -0.27 10.38 13.48
N CYS A 165 -1.05 9.31 13.36
CA CYS A 165 -2.40 9.30 12.80
C CYS A 165 -3.52 9.65 13.78
N GLN A 166 -3.23 9.93 15.06
CA GLN A 166 -4.27 10.08 16.09
C GLN A 166 -5.39 11.05 15.69
N THR A 167 -5.06 12.22 15.15
CA THR A 167 -6.07 13.19 14.71
C THR A 167 -6.99 12.68 13.59
N LEU A 168 -6.48 11.81 12.71
CA LEU A 168 -7.34 11.16 11.70
C LEU A 168 -8.21 10.07 12.34
N LEU A 169 -7.64 9.28 13.26
CA LEU A 169 -8.37 8.21 13.94
C LEU A 169 -9.50 8.76 14.81
N ASP A 170 -9.24 9.82 15.57
CA ASP A 170 -10.25 10.50 16.39
C ASP A 170 -11.41 11.04 15.52
N TYR A 171 -11.08 11.57 14.33
CA TYR A 171 -12.07 12.07 13.38
C TYR A 171 -12.96 10.95 12.84
N LEU A 172 -12.37 9.84 12.40
CA LEU A 172 -13.10 8.69 11.87
C LEU A 172 -13.98 8.01 12.94
N GLN A 173 -13.52 7.95 14.20
CA GLN A 173 -14.29 7.36 15.29
C GLN A 173 -15.50 8.22 15.72
N GLN A 174 -15.44 9.54 15.54
CA GLN A 174 -16.56 10.43 15.86
C GLN A 174 -17.66 10.35 14.81
N ASP A 175 -17.29 10.30 13.53
CA ASP A 175 -18.25 10.19 12.43
C ASP A 175 -19.10 8.90 12.56
N SER A 176 -18.54 7.81 13.09
CA SER A 176 -19.28 6.56 13.35
C SER A 176 -20.20 6.60 14.58
N GLU A 177 -19.84 7.32 15.64
CA GLU A 177 -20.68 7.46 16.85
C GLU A 177 -21.93 8.33 16.60
N ASP A 178 -21.86 9.31 15.70
CA ASP A 178 -22.98 10.21 15.37
C ASP A 178 -24.06 9.54 14.47
N GLU A 179 -23.74 8.44 13.77
CA GLU A 179 -24.69 7.71 12.90
C GLU A 179 -25.58 6.72 13.68
N GLU A 180 -25.11 6.15 14.79
CA GLU A 180 -25.88 5.19 15.61
C GLU A 180 -26.95 5.84 16.52
N ASP A 181 -26.91 7.16 16.73
CA ASP A 181 -27.86 7.90 17.61
C ASP A 181 -29.10 8.43 16.87
N SER A 182 -29.37 7.92 15.65
CA SER A 182 -30.46 8.39 14.77
C SER A 182 -31.53 7.33 14.44
N GLU A 183 -31.69 6.31 15.28
CA GLU A 183 -32.77 5.31 15.20
C GLU A 183 -33.54 5.12 16.52
N ASP A 184 -34.17 6.16 17.08
CA ASP A 184 -35.28 5.99 18.04
C ASP A 184 -36.16 7.25 18.14
N ASP A 185 -37.00 7.53 17.14
CA ASP A 185 -38.29 8.23 17.35
C ASP A 185 -39.20 8.08 16.12
N ASP A 186 -40.00 7.00 16.06
CA ASP A 186 -41.30 7.00 15.38
C ASP A 186 -42.14 5.79 15.88
N GLU A 187 -43.27 6.13 16.53
CA GLU A 187 -44.29 5.25 17.15
C GLU A 187 -44.89 4.15 16.27
#